data_AF-A0A9E4H7Y5-F1
#
_entry.id   AF-A0A9E4H7Y5-F1
#
_cell.length_a   1.000
_cell.length_b   1.000
_cell.length_c   1.000
_cell.angle_alpha   90.00
_cell.angle_beta   90.00
_cell.angle_gamma   90.00
#
_symmetry.space_group_name_H-M   'P 1'
#
loop_
_entity.id
_entity.type
_entity.pdbx_description
1 polymer ?
#
loop_
_entity_poly.entity_id
_entity_poly.type
_entity_poly.pdbx_seq_one_letter_code
_entity_poly.pdbx_strand_id
1 'polypeptide(L)' 'MASEALTRTGDHIATFKLTPGEHGKFDITIDGDLVGEHKHTPDAHLFPDLQDLMAAIHERI' A
#
# COMPACT_ATOMS: atom_id res chain seq x y z
N MET A 1 8.08 -0.39 -3.06
CA MET A 1 6.65 -0.35 -3.42
C MET A 1 6.16 1.07 -3.66
N ALA A 2 6.17 1.96 -2.67
CA ALA A 2 5.64 3.34 -2.81
C ALA A 2 6.19 4.13 -4.02
N SER A 3 7.52 4.18 -4.20
CA SER A 3 8.14 4.91 -5.31
C SER A 3 7.71 4.37 -6.69
N GLU A 4 7.50 3.06 -6.80
CA GLU A 4 7.06 2.42 -8.05
C GLU A 4 5.62 2.80 -8.40
N ALA A 5 4.71 2.76 -7.42
CA ALA A 5 3.32 3.17 -7.60
C ALA A 5 3.22 4.65 -8.03
N LEU A 6 3.99 5.53 -7.38
CA LEU A 6 4.07 6.95 -7.73
C LEU A 6 4.63 7.17 -9.14
N THR A 7 5.62 6.37 -9.56
CA THR A 7 6.21 6.50 -10.90
C THR A 7 5.22 6.09 -11.99
N ARG A 8 4.41 5.06 -11.75
CA ARG A 8 3.48 4.51 -12.75
C ARG A 8 2.13 5.21 -12.82
N THR A 9 1.64 5.70 -11.69
CA THR A 9 0.26 6.21 -11.54
C THR A 9 0.19 7.55 -10.83
N GLY A 10 1.33 8.23 -10.63
CA GLY A 10 1.42 9.48 -9.86
C GLY A 10 0.52 10.60 -10.39
N ASP A 11 0.26 10.65 -11.69
CA ASP A 11 -0.64 11.63 -12.30
C ASP A 11 -2.10 11.50 -11.82
N HIS A 12 -2.47 10.32 -11.29
CA HIS A 12 -3.78 10.02 -10.72
C HIS A 12 -3.81 10.09 -9.18
N ILE A 13 -2.67 10.38 -8.53
CA ILE A 13 -2.56 10.41 -7.07
C ILE A 13 -2.52 11.87 -6.61
N ALA A 14 -3.65 12.36 -6.07
CA ALA A 14 -3.74 13.72 -5.58
C ALA A 14 -2.84 13.98 -4.35
N THR A 15 -2.65 12.98 -3.49
CA THR A 15 -1.82 13.10 -2.28
C THR A 15 -1.23 11.76 -1.89
N PHE A 16 0.04 11.78 -1.48
CA PHE A 16 0.74 10.62 -0.94
C PHE A 16 1.37 10.96 0.41
N LYS A 17 1.20 10.08 1.40
CA LYS A 17 1.70 10.28 2.76
C LYS A 17 2.37 9.01 3.29
N LEU A 18 3.56 9.18 3.85
CA LEU A 18 4.19 8.16 4.70
C LEU A 18 3.93 8.51 6.16
N THR A 19 3.28 7.60 6.88
CA THR A 19 3.01 7.76 8.31
C THR A 19 3.85 6.72 9.08
N PRO A 20 4.68 7.12 10.04
CA PRO A 20 5.38 6.16 10.91
C PRO A 20 4.37 5.29 11.67
N GLY A 21 4.50 3.97 11.54
CA GLY A 21 3.70 2.99 12.26
C GLY A 21 4.42 2.42 13.48
N GLU A 22 3.74 1.50 14.18
CA GLU A 22 4.38 0.67 15.21
C GLU A 22 5.50 -0.19 14.61
N HIS A 23 6.46 -0.58 15.46
CA HIS A 23 7.63 -1.33 15.05
C HIS A 23 7.28 -2.55 14.18
N GLY A 24 7.85 -2.59 12.98
CA GLY A 24 7.70 -3.71 12.05
C GLY A 24 6.36 -3.80 11.34
N LYS A 25 5.38 -2.92 11.60
CA LYS A 25 4.08 -2.91 10.90
C LYS A 25 4.05 -1.83 9.84
N PHE A 26 3.44 -2.14 8.70
CA PHE A 26 3.10 -1.14 7.70
C PHE A 26 1.85 -1.57 6.95
N ASP A 27 0.93 -0.63 6.80
CA ASP A 27 -0.35 -0.80 6.13
C ASP A 27 -0.45 0.21 4.99
N ILE A 28 -1.24 -0.13 3.98
CA ILE A 28 -1.49 0.70 2.81
C ILE A 28 -2.97 0.99 2.75
N THR A 29 -3.30 2.29 2.75
CA THR A 29 -4.67 2.77 2.62
C THR A 29 -4.79 3.67 1.39
N ILE A 30 -5.88 3.53 0.64
CA ILE A 30 -6.25 4.44 -0.45
C ILE A 30 -7.62 5.03 -0.11
N ASP A 31 -7.73 6.35 -0.07
CA ASP A 31 -8.97 7.08 0.26
C ASP A 31 -9.64 6.64 1.58
N GLY A 32 -8.83 6.14 2.52
CA GLY A 32 -9.29 5.63 3.82
C GLY A 32 -9.57 4.12 3.85
N ASP A 33 -9.60 3.44 2.70
CA ASP A 33 -9.79 1.99 2.62
C ASP A 33 -8.47 1.26 2.79
N LEU A 34 -8.43 0.23 3.64
CA LEU A 34 -7.28 -0.67 3.78
C LEU A 34 -7.17 -1.57 2.54
N VAL A 35 -6.10 -1.40 1.76
CA VAL A 35 -5.85 -2.17 0.53
C VAL A 35 -4.71 -3.16 0.67
N GLY A 36 -3.87 -3.01 1.70
CA GLY A 36 -2.80 -3.95 2.01
C GLY A 36 -2.37 -3.83 3.47
N GLU A 37 -2.13 -4.95 4.14
CA GLU A 37 -1.72 -5.00 5.54
C GLU A 37 -0.51 -5.92 5.69
N HIS A 38 0.49 -5.50 6.46
CA HIS A 38 1.57 -6.39 6.89
C HIS A 38 1.11 -7.22 8.09
N LYS A 39 0.86 -8.51 7.88
CA LYS A 39 0.37 -9.43 8.91
C LYS A 39 1.47 -10.34 9.43
N HIS A 40 1.56 -10.44 10.75
CA HIS A 40 2.36 -11.44 11.43
C HIS A 40 1.46 -12.63 11.77
N THR A 41 1.72 -13.78 11.17
CA THR A 41 1.14 -15.06 11.59
C THR A 41 2.18 -15.84 12.40
N PRO A 42 1.77 -16.89 13.15
CA PRO A 42 2.73 -17.71 13.90
C PRO A 42 3.85 -18.30 13.04
N ASP A 43 3.58 -18.54 11.75
CA ASP A 43 4.48 -19.27 10.85
C ASP A 43 5.07 -18.40 9.74
N ALA A 44 4.61 -17.15 9.55
CA ALA A 44 5.03 -16.31 8.44
C ALA A 44 4.79 -14.80 8.66
N HIS A 45 5.54 -14.00 7.91
CA HIS A 45 5.29 -12.57 7.73
C HIS A 45 4.68 -12.37 6.34
N LEU A 46 3.45 -11.87 6.28
CA LEU A 46 2.72 -11.62 5.04
C LEU A 46 2.82 -10.14 4.70
N PHE A 47 3.59 -9.84 3.66
CA PHE A 47 3.75 -8.48 3.17
C PHE A 47 2.69 -8.16 2.10
N PRO A 48 2.15 -6.93 2.08
CA PRO A 48 1.40 -6.45 0.93
C PRO A 48 2.21 -6.62 -0.36
N ASP A 49 1.55 -6.97 -1.47
CA ASP A 49 2.20 -7.06 -2.78
C ASP A 49 2.00 -5.79 -3.62
N LEU A 50 2.99 -5.52 -4.49
CA LEU A 50 2.91 -4.39 -5.41
C LEU A 50 1.78 -4.60 -6.43
N GLN A 51 1.52 -5.82 -6.91
CA GLN A 51 0.48 -6.05 -7.91
C GLN A 51 -0.91 -5.76 -7.33
N ASP A 52 -1.17 -6.19 -6.09
CA ASP A 52 -2.42 -5.90 -5.40
C ASP A 52 -2.62 -4.39 -5.20
N LEU A 53 -1.57 -3.67 -4.81
CA LEU A 53 -1.60 -2.20 -4.74
C LEU A 53 -1.92 -1.57 -6.10
N MET A 54 -1.24 -2.02 -7.16
CA MET A 54 -1.45 -1.47 -8.50
C MET A 54 -2.86 -1.77 -9.02
N ALA A 55 -3.43 -2.94 -8.72
CA ALA A 55 -4.81 -3.28 -9.04
C ALA A 55 -5.78 -2.36 -8.31
N ALA A 56 -5.59 -2.18 -6.99
CA ALA A 56 -6.44 -1.31 -6.18
C ALA A 56 -6.41 0.16 -6.63
N ILE A 57 -5.27 0.65 -7.11
CA ILE A 57 -5.15 1.99 -7.72
C ILE A 57 -5.93 2.04 -9.04
N HIS A 58 -5.74 1.06 -9.94
CA HIS A 58 -6.42 1.06 -11.24
C HIS A 58 -7.95 0.96 -11.13
N GLU A 59 -8.48 0.28 -10.11
CA GLU A 59 -9.93 0.22 -9.87
C GLU A 59 -10.55 1.58 -9.51
N ARG A 60 -9.73 2.58 -9.17
CA ARG A 60 -10.14 3.93 -8.73
C ARG A 60 -9.86 5.04 -9.76
N ILE A 61 -9.21 4.71 -10.88
CA ILE A 61 -8.93 5.62 -11.99
C ILE A 61 -10.09 5.56 -12.99
#